data_AF-A0AAP0P868-F1
#
_entry.id   AF-A0AAP0P868-F1
#
_cell.length_a   1.000
_cell.length_b   1.000
_cell.length_c   1.000
_cell.angle_alpha   90.00
_cell.angle_beta   90.00
_cell.angle_gamma   90.00
#
_symmetry.space_group_name_H-M   'P 1'
#
loop_
_entity.id
_entity.type
_entity.pdbx_description
1 polymer ?
#
loop_
_entity_poly.entity_id
_entity_poly.type
_entity_poly.pdbx_seq_one_letter_code
_entity_poly.pdbx_strand_id
1 'polypeptide(L)'
;MSFAIAALLFEMAIGETYIVGSPNGSWDENTNLQSWIKSQKFRVGDNINFQYGPPHSVVEVTEADYNSCQTSNPVQGYTNGNTMIRLSSPGKRYFICGVTSHCTGGMKIEVDTVPAAPITSSTPPATPLTPPVPTFANPLMPPSPAPPLTPLPPPPPPVFSSQPPTAAPPQPSPTATPAVLPPAPSEAPSVSPDLRNAMVPSTNQPPIVETPEFLSDMLSPSSPPRPPLSSANKEHFHHLILPMGLGFGLAMILGF
;
A
#
# COMPACT_ATOMS: atom_id res chain seq x y z
N MET A 1 45.04 -21.78 25.71
CA MET A 1 44.20 -21.51 24.52
C MET A 1 43.03 -20.68 25.01
N SER A 2 43.08 -19.36 24.79
CA SER A 2 42.06 -18.44 25.29
C SER A 2 41.06 -18.17 24.17
N PHE A 3 39.80 -18.58 24.34
CA PHE A 3 38.72 -18.29 23.41
C PHE A 3 38.09 -16.96 23.79
N ALA A 4 38.54 -15.86 23.16
CA ALA A 4 37.84 -14.59 23.24
C ALA A 4 36.57 -14.67 22.38
N ILE A 5 35.42 -14.81 23.01
CA ILE A 5 34.11 -14.69 22.35
C ILE A 5 33.84 -13.19 22.21
N ALA A 6 34.05 -12.65 21.01
CA ALA A 6 33.61 -11.30 20.68
C ALA A 6 32.09 -11.30 20.52
N ALA A 7 31.37 -10.74 21.49
CA ALA A 7 29.96 -10.46 21.37
C ALA A 7 29.77 -9.30 20.38
N LEU A 8 29.43 -9.62 19.12
CA LEU A 8 28.92 -8.65 18.15
C LEU A 8 27.52 -8.23 18.61
N LEU A 9 27.43 -7.12 19.34
CA LEU A 9 26.16 -6.45 19.60
C LEU A 9 25.69 -5.84 18.27
N PHE A 10 24.80 -6.55 17.57
CA PHE A 10 24.05 -5.98 16.46
C PHE A 10 23.00 -5.03 17.04
N GLU A 11 23.32 -3.74 17.07
CA GLU A 11 22.35 -2.67 17.28
C GLU A 11 21.32 -2.75 16.16
N MET A 12 20.14 -3.28 16.44
CA MET A 12 19.05 -3.27 15.46
C MET A 12 18.48 -1.86 15.43
N ALA A 13 18.95 -1.03 14.50
CA ALA A 13 18.34 0.27 14.25
C ALA A 13 16.85 0.07 13.92
N ILE A 14 15.98 0.57 14.79
CA ILE A 14 14.54 0.61 14.54
C ILE A 14 14.26 1.71 13.51
N GLY A 15 13.61 1.36 12.40
CA GLY A 15 13.18 2.35 11.41
C GLY A 15 11.87 3.00 11.80
N GLU A 16 11.61 4.18 11.25
CA GLU A 16 10.38 4.93 11.48
C GLU A 16 9.20 4.31 10.73
N THR A 17 7.97 4.49 11.24
CA THR A 17 6.77 4.04 10.55
C THR A 17 5.95 5.22 10.08
N TYR A 18 5.78 5.33 8.76
CA TYR A 18 5.04 6.38 8.09
C TYR A 18 3.63 5.90 7.75
N ILE A 19 2.63 6.44 8.43
CA ILE A 19 1.22 6.18 8.09
C ILE A 19 0.84 7.07 6.91
N VAL A 20 0.43 6.46 5.81
CA VAL A 20 0.06 7.17 4.59
C VAL A 20 -1.12 8.11 4.83
N GLY A 21 -0.95 9.39 4.50
CA GLY A 21 -1.97 10.44 4.68
C GLY A 21 -2.00 11.09 6.06
N SER A 22 -1.29 10.54 7.06
CA SER A 22 -1.23 11.08 8.42
C SER A 22 -0.61 12.49 8.45
N PRO A 23 -1.05 13.39 9.36
CA PRO A 23 -2.04 13.18 10.43
C PRO A 23 -3.50 13.41 10.00
N ASN A 24 -3.75 13.96 8.81
CA ASN A 24 -5.06 14.49 8.42
C ASN A 24 -5.73 13.69 7.30
N GLY A 25 -5.42 12.41 7.18
CA GLY A 25 -5.91 11.58 6.08
C GLY A 25 -5.51 10.13 6.21
N SER A 26 -5.84 9.34 5.19
CA SER A 26 -5.52 7.92 5.10
C SER A 26 -5.24 7.51 3.65
N TRP A 27 -5.13 6.21 3.39
CA TRP A 27 -5.10 5.71 2.02
C TRP A 27 -6.52 5.71 1.45
N ASP A 28 -6.94 6.86 0.93
CA ASP A 28 -8.26 7.13 0.37
C ASP A 28 -8.20 8.21 -0.75
N GLU A 29 -9.33 8.50 -1.39
CA GLU A 29 -9.44 9.48 -2.47
C GLU A 29 -9.58 10.94 -2.00
N ASN A 30 -9.90 11.16 -0.73
CA ASN A 30 -10.12 12.50 -0.17
C ASN A 30 -8.82 13.13 0.37
N THR A 31 -7.80 12.30 0.58
CA THR A 31 -6.51 12.71 1.13
C THR A 31 -5.60 13.25 0.03
N ASN A 32 -4.94 14.38 0.28
CA ASN A 32 -3.92 14.91 -0.63
C ASN A 32 -2.59 14.13 -0.49
N LEU A 33 -2.56 12.92 -1.04
CA LEU A 33 -1.41 12.01 -0.98
C LEU A 33 -0.15 12.58 -1.63
N GLN A 34 -0.30 13.43 -2.66
CA GLN A 34 0.82 14.06 -3.35
C GLN A 34 1.50 15.14 -2.48
N SER A 35 0.75 15.86 -1.66
CA SER A 35 1.33 16.78 -0.67
C SER A 35 1.97 16.01 0.48
N TRP A 36 1.32 14.93 0.93
CA TRP A 36 1.85 14.08 1.99
C TRP A 36 3.18 13.45 1.58
N ILE A 37 3.28 12.84 0.40
CA ILE A 37 4.51 12.15 -0.02
C ILE A 37 5.70 13.11 -0.17
N LYS A 38 5.45 14.34 -0.63
CA LYS A 38 6.47 15.39 -0.76
C LYS A 38 7.03 15.88 0.57
N SER A 39 6.29 15.71 1.66
CA SER A 39 6.76 16.09 3.01
C SER A 39 7.46 14.95 3.73
N GLN A 40 7.54 13.75 3.14
CA GLN A 40 8.22 12.60 3.76
C GLN A 40 9.67 12.47 3.28
N LYS A 41 10.50 11.85 4.13
CA LYS A 41 11.87 11.45 3.77
C LYS A 41 12.14 10.04 4.25
N PHE A 42 11.95 9.07 3.36
CA PHE A 42 12.12 7.67 3.68
C PHE A 42 13.58 7.23 3.63
N ARG A 43 13.96 6.36 4.57
CA ARG A 43 15.28 5.74 4.64
C ARG A 43 15.16 4.22 4.66
N VAL A 44 16.24 3.57 4.25
CA VAL A 44 16.37 2.12 4.43
C VAL A 44 16.20 1.77 5.91
N GLY A 45 15.28 0.86 6.19
CA GLY A 45 14.89 0.45 7.54
C GLY A 45 13.50 0.93 7.93
N ASP A 46 12.97 1.98 7.31
CA ASP A 46 11.65 2.51 7.61
C ASP A 46 10.53 1.58 7.12
N ASN A 47 9.31 1.83 7.60
CA ASN A 47 8.10 1.16 7.15
C ASN A 47 7.10 2.19 6.64
N ILE A 48 6.42 1.87 5.54
CA ILE A 48 5.24 2.60 5.08
C ILE A 48 4.00 1.77 5.43
N ASN A 49 3.01 2.40 6.07
CA ASN A 49 1.79 1.74 6.52
C ASN A 49 0.57 2.33 5.84
N PHE A 50 -0.11 1.51 5.05
CA PHE A 50 -1.34 1.84 4.35
C PHE A 50 -2.54 1.35 5.16
N GLN A 51 -3.41 2.25 5.60
CA GLN A 51 -4.66 1.92 6.29
C GLN A 51 -5.83 2.31 5.41
N TYR A 52 -6.73 1.37 5.12
CA TYR A 52 -7.79 1.54 4.13
C TYR A 52 -8.98 0.59 4.35
N GLY A 53 -10.15 0.98 3.85
CA GLY A 53 -11.34 0.13 3.81
C GLY A 53 -11.72 -0.28 2.38
N PRO A 54 -12.72 -1.17 2.19
CA PRO A 54 -13.29 -1.42 0.88
C PRO A 54 -13.81 -0.12 0.25
N PRO A 55 -13.69 0.06 -1.08
CA PRO A 55 -13.18 -0.90 -2.07
C PRO A 55 -11.67 -0.76 -2.34
N HIS A 56 -10.92 -0.08 -1.47
CA HIS A 56 -9.50 0.22 -1.72
C HIS A 56 -8.60 -0.99 -1.53
N SER A 57 -7.46 -0.95 -2.21
CA SER A 57 -6.37 -1.93 -2.13
C SER A 57 -5.03 -1.20 -2.28
N VAL A 58 -3.94 -1.89 -2.00
CA VAL A 58 -2.58 -1.40 -2.27
C VAL A 58 -1.94 -2.33 -3.28
N VAL A 59 -1.49 -1.78 -4.40
CA VAL A 59 -0.82 -2.53 -5.44
C VAL A 59 0.52 -1.87 -5.73
N GLU A 60 1.60 -2.62 -5.51
CA GLU A 60 2.93 -2.23 -5.96
C GLU A 60 3.08 -2.57 -7.45
N VAL A 61 3.57 -1.61 -8.23
CA VAL A 61 3.64 -1.69 -9.68
C VAL A 61 4.97 -1.13 -10.21
N THR A 62 5.22 -1.31 -11.50
CA THR A 62 6.32 -0.64 -12.19
C THR A 62 6.03 0.87 -12.36
N GLU A 63 7.06 1.66 -12.67
CA GLU A 63 6.88 3.09 -12.97
C GLU A 63 5.91 3.32 -14.15
N ALA A 64 6.02 2.50 -15.20
CA ALA A 64 5.14 2.60 -16.37
C ALA A 64 3.67 2.36 -15.98
N ASP A 65 3.41 1.30 -15.22
CA ASP A 65 2.08 0.95 -14.74
C ASP A 65 1.52 1.98 -13.74
N TYR A 66 2.38 2.58 -12.91
CA TYR A 66 2.02 3.69 -12.02
C TYR A 66 1.56 4.93 -12.80
N ASN A 67 2.24 5.24 -13.90
CA ASN A 67 1.92 6.38 -14.74
C ASN A 67 0.60 6.17 -15.49
N SER A 68 0.35 4.96 -15.99
CA SER A 68 -0.88 4.61 -16.70
C SER A 68 -2.01 4.10 -15.81
N CYS A 69 -1.80 3.97 -14.49
CA CYS A 69 -2.74 3.33 -13.56
C CYS A 69 -3.15 1.90 -13.96
N GLN A 70 -2.18 1.14 -14.50
CA GLN A 70 -2.40 -0.23 -14.93
C GLN A 70 -2.19 -1.20 -13.78
N THR A 71 -3.13 -2.14 -13.60
CA THR A 71 -3.13 -3.11 -12.50
C THR A 71 -2.93 -4.55 -12.96
N SER A 72 -2.71 -4.79 -14.26
CA SER A 72 -2.64 -6.14 -14.83
C SER A 72 -1.36 -6.90 -14.48
N ASN A 73 -0.28 -6.20 -14.16
CA ASN A 73 1.04 -6.79 -13.88
C ASN A 73 1.57 -6.30 -12.53
N PRO A 74 0.88 -6.60 -11.41
CA PRO A 74 1.33 -6.15 -10.10
C PRO A 74 2.65 -6.82 -9.73
N VAL A 75 3.56 -6.06 -9.13
CA VAL A 75 4.70 -6.63 -8.40
C VAL A 75 4.19 -7.35 -7.16
N GLN A 76 3.27 -6.70 -6.44
CA GLN A 76 2.61 -7.24 -5.26
C GLN A 76 1.26 -6.55 -5.02
N GLY A 77 0.27 -7.25 -4.49
CA GLY A 77 -1.04 -6.69 -4.16
C GLY A 77 -1.50 -7.04 -2.74
N TYR A 78 -2.30 -6.16 -2.14
CA TYR A 78 -2.82 -6.28 -0.78
C TYR A 78 -4.25 -5.75 -0.68
N THR A 79 -5.10 -6.47 0.06
CA THR A 79 -6.53 -6.14 0.25
C THR A 79 -6.97 -6.32 1.71
N ASN A 80 -6.03 -6.37 2.65
CA ASN A 80 -6.28 -6.71 4.05
C ASN A 80 -6.67 -5.50 4.92
N GLY A 81 -6.77 -4.30 4.34
CA GLY A 81 -7.19 -3.05 5.00
C GLY A 81 -6.13 -2.38 5.88
N ASN A 82 -5.03 -3.07 6.19
CA ASN A 82 -3.88 -2.51 6.88
C ASN A 82 -2.60 -3.20 6.41
N THR A 83 -1.82 -2.54 5.57
CA THR A 83 -0.65 -3.10 4.91
C THR A 83 0.60 -2.34 5.32
N MET A 84 1.51 -3.01 6.03
CA MET A 84 2.82 -2.47 6.38
C MET A 84 3.90 -3.03 5.45
N ILE A 85 4.67 -2.15 4.82
CA ILE A 85 5.73 -2.50 3.88
C ILE A 85 7.06 -1.93 4.39
N ARG A 86 8.04 -2.81 4.57
CA ARG A 86 9.41 -2.44 4.94
C ARG A 86 10.15 -1.88 3.71
N LEU A 87 10.86 -0.77 3.90
CA LEU A 87 11.75 -0.17 2.91
C LEU A 87 13.17 -0.69 3.13
N SER A 88 13.49 -1.82 2.50
CA SER A 88 14.74 -2.57 2.75
C SER A 88 15.92 -2.15 1.88
N SER A 89 15.69 -1.39 0.82
CA SER A 89 16.73 -0.95 -0.12
C SER A 89 16.48 0.48 -0.60
N PRO A 90 17.53 1.22 -0.99
CA PRO A 90 17.35 2.52 -1.63
C PRO A 90 16.64 2.39 -2.98
N GLY A 91 16.03 3.47 -3.43
CA GLY A 91 15.36 3.57 -4.73
C GLY A 91 13.87 3.84 -4.65
N LYS A 92 13.25 3.92 -5.83
CA LYS A 92 11.84 4.25 -6.00
C LYS A 92 10.98 2.99 -6.03
N ARG A 93 9.85 3.05 -5.32
CA ARG A 93 8.78 2.05 -5.36
C ARG A 93 7.45 2.77 -5.60
N TYR A 94 6.57 2.16 -6.38
CA TYR A 94 5.35 2.80 -6.84
C TYR A 94 4.13 2.03 -6.36
N PHE A 95 3.21 2.73 -5.71
CA PHE A 95 2.01 2.13 -5.13
C PHE A 95 0.76 2.84 -5.65
N ILE A 96 -0.24 2.05 -6.04
CA ILE A 96 -1.53 2.52 -6.56
C ILE A 96 -2.69 1.82 -5.85
N CYS A 97 -3.86 2.46 -5.83
CA CYS A 97 -5.10 1.73 -5.57
C CYS A 97 -5.44 0.83 -6.77
N GLY A 98 -5.84 -0.42 -6.52
CA GLY A 98 -6.19 -1.37 -7.57
C GLY A 98 -7.48 -1.04 -8.33
N VAL A 99 -8.29 -0.11 -7.81
CA VAL A 99 -9.45 0.43 -8.54
C VAL A 99 -8.95 1.51 -9.50
N THR A 100 -9.07 1.26 -10.81
CA THR A 100 -8.50 2.13 -11.85
C THR A 100 -8.94 3.59 -11.72
N SER A 101 -10.23 3.85 -11.47
CA SER A 101 -10.74 5.22 -11.30
C SER A 101 -10.10 5.94 -10.10
N HIS A 102 -9.83 5.22 -9.00
CA HIS A 102 -9.22 5.80 -7.81
C HIS A 102 -7.74 6.16 -8.08
N CYS A 103 -6.99 5.28 -8.75
CA CYS A 103 -5.62 5.59 -9.16
C CYS A 103 -5.59 6.82 -10.09
N THR A 104 -6.45 6.86 -11.11
CA THR A 104 -6.53 8.01 -12.02
C THR A 104 -6.97 9.29 -11.32
N GLY A 105 -7.76 9.16 -10.25
CA GLY A 105 -8.16 10.24 -9.35
C GLY A 105 -7.05 10.73 -8.41
N GLY A 106 -5.87 10.09 -8.42
CA GLY A 106 -4.71 10.51 -7.62
C GLY A 106 -4.42 9.62 -6.41
N MET A 107 -5.13 8.51 -6.24
CA MET A 107 -4.88 7.53 -5.18
C MET A 107 -3.68 6.64 -5.53
N LYS A 108 -2.51 7.28 -5.56
CA LYS A 108 -1.21 6.68 -5.88
C LYS A 108 -0.07 7.48 -5.25
N ILE A 109 1.03 6.81 -4.92
CA ILE A 109 2.25 7.45 -4.40
C ILE A 109 3.52 6.80 -4.97
N GLU A 110 4.55 7.63 -5.14
CA GLU A 110 5.92 7.21 -5.41
C GLU A 110 6.74 7.36 -4.13
N VAL A 111 7.30 6.27 -3.63
CA VAL A 111 8.13 6.26 -2.42
C VAL A 111 9.59 6.22 -2.86
N ASP A 112 10.34 7.29 -2.58
CA ASP A 112 11.78 7.36 -2.83
C ASP A 112 12.54 7.14 -1.52
N THR A 113 13.27 6.02 -1.45
CA THR A 113 14.00 5.60 -0.26
C THR A 113 15.48 5.93 -0.42
N VAL A 114 16.04 6.72 0.50
CA VAL A 114 17.49 6.98 0.54
C VAL A 114 18.20 5.98 1.46
N PRO A 115 19.53 5.81 1.35
CA PRO A 115 20.28 4.97 2.29
C PRO A 115 20.03 5.35 3.75
N ALA A 116 20.17 4.35 4.63
CA ALA A 116 20.12 4.55 6.07
C ALA A 116 21.15 5.64 6.47
N ALA A 117 20.81 6.42 7.50
CA ALA A 117 21.78 7.36 8.04
C ALA A 117 22.99 6.59 8.58
N PRO A 118 24.23 7.10 8.41
CA PRO A 118 25.38 6.52 9.10
C PRO A 118 25.09 6.52 10.59
N ILE A 119 25.22 5.35 11.22
CA ILE A 119 25.23 5.25 12.68
C ILE A 119 26.48 5.98 13.18
N THR A 120 26.35 7.24 13.56
CA THR A 120 27.32 7.83 14.47
C THR A 120 27.13 7.12 15.79
N SER A 121 28.01 6.17 16.09
CA SER A 121 28.12 5.59 17.43
C SER A 121 28.43 6.73 18.40
N SER A 122 27.40 7.33 18.99
CA SER A 122 27.57 8.16 20.17
C SER A 122 27.88 7.22 21.32
N THR A 123 29.15 6.78 21.41
CA THR A 123 29.67 6.24 22.65
C THR A 123 29.44 7.32 23.71
N PRO A 124 28.65 7.07 24.77
CA PRO A 124 28.59 8.03 25.88
C PRO A 124 30.03 8.26 26.36
N PRO A 125 30.47 9.50 26.59
CA PRO A 125 31.79 9.75 27.15
C PRO A 125 31.95 8.91 28.41
N ALA A 126 32.92 7.98 28.41
CA ALA A 126 33.27 7.24 29.60
C ALA A 126 33.74 8.26 30.64
N THR A 127 32.89 8.61 31.60
CA THR A 127 33.29 9.35 32.78
C THR A 127 34.29 8.46 33.55
N PRO A 128 35.53 8.90 33.76
CA PRO A 128 36.44 8.17 34.64
C PRO A 128 35.88 8.17 36.07
N LEU A 129 35.61 6.98 36.60
CA LEU A 129 35.25 6.74 37.99
C LEU A 129 36.47 7.03 38.88
N THR A 130 36.60 8.26 39.37
CA THR A 130 37.45 8.56 40.52
C THR A 130 36.64 8.40 41.82
N PRO A 131 37.19 7.75 42.86
CA PRO A 131 36.51 7.59 44.15
C PRO A 131 36.45 8.92 44.91
N PRO A 132 35.35 9.25 45.60
CA PRO A 132 35.25 10.48 46.39
C PRO A 132 36.00 10.34 47.73
N VAL A 133 36.90 11.30 47.99
CA VAL A 133 37.43 11.58 49.34
C VAL A 133 36.43 12.47 50.09
N PRO A 134 36.13 12.21 51.37
CA PRO A 134 35.28 13.09 52.16
C PRO A 134 36.11 14.22 52.78
N THR A 135 35.74 15.47 52.52
CA THR A 135 36.22 16.63 53.29
C THR A 135 35.02 17.36 53.89
N PHE A 136 35.04 17.47 55.21
CA PHE A 136 34.03 18.10 56.04
C PHE A 136 34.09 19.64 56.05
N ALA A 137 32.91 20.24 56.24
CA ALA A 137 32.58 21.55 56.84
C ALA A 137 32.84 22.84 56.00
N ASN A 138 31.80 23.47 55.40
CA ASN A 138 30.79 24.44 55.95
C ASN A 138 31.24 25.92 55.83
N PRO A 139 30.36 26.93 55.89
CA PRO A 139 29.03 27.13 55.28
C PRO A 139 28.92 28.51 54.56
N LEU A 140 27.71 28.86 54.09
CA LEU A 140 27.22 30.19 53.64
C LEU A 140 27.14 30.41 52.13
N MET A 141 26.08 29.88 51.52
CA MET A 141 25.28 30.66 50.58
C MET A 141 23.81 30.18 50.66
N PRO A 142 22.83 31.09 50.75
CA PRO A 142 21.42 30.70 50.77
C PRO A 142 21.00 30.15 49.40
N PRO A 143 20.10 29.15 49.34
CA PRO A 143 19.52 28.71 48.08
C PRO A 143 18.60 29.79 47.50
N SER A 144 18.76 30.04 46.20
CA SER A 144 17.84 30.85 45.40
C SER A 144 16.42 30.24 45.45
N PRO A 145 15.34 31.04 45.53
CA PRO A 145 13.99 30.51 45.56
C PRO A 145 13.65 29.78 44.24
N ALA A 146 13.11 28.57 44.36
CA ALA A 146 12.51 27.86 43.23
C ALA A 146 11.31 28.68 42.69
N PRO A 147 11.08 28.70 41.37
CA PRO A 147 9.86 29.27 40.82
C PRO A 147 8.65 28.45 41.31
N PRO A 148 7.50 29.09 41.60
CA PRO A 148 6.31 28.38 42.04
C PRO A 148 5.85 27.41 40.95
N LEU A 149 5.65 26.15 41.32
CA LEU A 149 4.97 25.18 40.48
C LEU A 149 3.53 25.67 40.29
N THR A 150 3.21 26.14 39.10
CA THR A 150 1.82 26.39 38.72
C THR A 150 1.08 25.06 38.72
N PRO A 151 -0.09 24.96 39.38
CA PRO A 151 -0.91 23.77 39.29
C PRO A 151 -1.28 23.51 37.83
N LEU A 152 -1.07 22.28 37.36
CA LEU A 152 -1.58 21.83 36.08
C LEU A 152 -3.11 22.02 36.07
N PRO A 153 -3.71 22.61 35.03
CA PRO A 153 -5.15 22.75 34.96
C PRO A 153 -5.83 21.36 34.98
N PRO A 154 -7.00 21.23 35.62
CA PRO A 154 -7.74 19.97 35.60
C PRO A 154 -8.10 19.58 34.16
N PRO A 155 -8.19 18.27 33.86
CA PRO A 155 -8.63 17.80 32.56
C PRO A 155 -10.05 18.33 32.27
N PRO A 156 -10.38 18.64 31.00
CA PRO A 156 -11.71 19.06 30.62
C PRO A 156 -12.73 17.94 30.95
N PRO A 157 -13.98 18.30 31.33
CA PRO A 157 -15.01 17.31 31.56
C PRO A 157 -15.31 16.54 30.27
N PRO A 158 -15.79 15.27 30.35
CA PRO A 158 -16.25 14.54 29.20
C PRO A 158 -17.39 15.32 28.54
N VAL A 159 -17.20 15.69 27.27
CA VAL A 159 -18.25 16.28 26.45
C VAL A 159 -19.28 15.17 26.20
N PHE A 160 -20.35 15.17 26.98
CA PHE A 160 -21.55 14.41 26.61
C PHE A 160 -22.15 15.11 25.39
N SER A 161 -21.88 14.57 24.20
CA SER A 161 -22.58 14.94 22.98
C SER A 161 -24.07 14.63 23.18
N SER A 162 -24.84 15.68 23.49
CA SER A 162 -26.29 15.70 23.31
C SER A 162 -26.60 15.77 21.83
N GLN A 163 -26.34 14.66 21.13
CA GLN A 163 -26.89 14.46 19.79
C GLN A 163 -28.40 14.21 19.97
N PRO A 164 -29.28 15.07 19.43
CA PRO A 164 -30.71 14.76 19.40
C PRO A 164 -30.91 13.46 18.61
N PRO A 165 -31.88 12.61 19.00
CA PRO A 165 -32.16 11.40 18.24
C PRO A 165 -32.46 11.79 16.81
N THR A 166 -31.57 11.37 15.90
CA THR A 166 -31.76 11.57 14.48
C THR A 166 -33.01 10.80 14.10
N ALA A 167 -34.02 11.50 13.58
CA ALA A 167 -35.26 10.88 13.13
C ALA A 167 -34.94 9.71 12.20
N ALA A 168 -35.58 8.58 12.43
CA ALA A 168 -35.45 7.40 11.59
C ALA A 168 -35.72 7.77 10.12
N PRO A 169 -34.94 7.26 9.16
CA PRO A 169 -35.23 7.44 7.74
C PRO A 169 -36.65 6.96 7.43
N PRO A 170 -37.42 7.67 6.58
CA PRO A 170 -38.72 7.18 6.14
C PRO A 170 -38.54 5.82 5.46
N GLN A 171 -39.22 4.82 6.00
CA GLN A 171 -39.25 3.47 5.46
C GLN A 171 -39.79 3.54 4.02
N PRO A 172 -39.12 2.94 3.01
CA PRO A 172 -39.64 2.93 1.66
C PRO A 172 -40.93 2.10 1.61
N SER A 173 -42.00 2.71 1.11
CA SER A 173 -43.26 2.03 0.77
C SER A 173 -42.98 0.88 -0.20
N PRO A 174 -43.68 -0.26 -0.10
CA PRO A 174 -43.52 -1.35 -1.06
C PRO A 174 -43.94 -0.88 -2.46
N THR A 175 -42.97 -0.72 -3.34
CA THR A 175 -43.20 -0.54 -4.78
C THR A 175 -43.90 -1.80 -5.30
N ALA A 176 -45.11 -1.63 -5.82
CA ALA A 176 -45.85 -2.68 -6.49
C ALA A 176 -45.02 -3.29 -7.62
N THR A 177 -44.87 -4.60 -7.58
CA THR A 177 -44.23 -5.40 -8.62
C THR A 177 -44.96 -5.18 -9.95
N PRO A 178 -44.29 -4.79 -11.04
CA PRO A 178 -44.92 -4.76 -12.35
C PRO A 178 -45.22 -6.19 -12.78
N ALA A 179 -46.48 -6.47 -13.14
CA ALA A 179 -46.86 -7.72 -13.76
C ALA A 179 -46.10 -7.86 -15.09
N VAL A 180 -45.28 -8.91 -15.18
CA VAL A 180 -44.61 -9.31 -16.42
C VAL A 180 -45.70 -9.80 -17.38
N LEU A 181 -45.97 -9.01 -18.43
CA LEU A 181 -46.73 -9.49 -19.58
C LEU A 181 -45.88 -10.54 -20.34
N PRO A 182 -46.49 -11.65 -20.82
CA PRO A 182 -45.80 -12.60 -21.67
C PRO A 182 -45.42 -11.97 -23.02
N PRO A 183 -44.28 -12.36 -23.62
CA PRO A 183 -43.87 -11.87 -24.92
C PRO A 183 -44.79 -12.39 -26.04
N ALA A 184 -45.15 -11.50 -26.95
CA ALA A 184 -45.88 -11.80 -28.17
C ALA A 184 -45.05 -12.71 -29.12
N PRO A 185 -45.70 -13.56 -29.93
CA PRO A 185 -44.99 -14.46 -30.84
C PRO A 185 -44.31 -13.69 -31.98
N SER A 186 -43.04 -14.02 -32.24
CA SER A 186 -42.25 -13.52 -33.37
C SER A 186 -42.88 -13.90 -34.71
N GLU A 187 -43.20 -12.89 -35.50
CA GLU A 187 -43.54 -13.02 -36.91
C GLU A 187 -42.27 -13.29 -37.74
N ALA A 188 -42.35 -14.24 -38.65
CA ALA A 188 -41.27 -14.65 -39.55
C ALA A 188 -40.96 -13.59 -40.62
N PRO A 189 -39.71 -13.47 -41.10
CA PRO A 189 -39.39 -12.55 -42.19
C PRO A 189 -39.77 -13.14 -43.55
N SER A 190 -40.62 -12.40 -44.27
CA SER A 190 -40.93 -12.64 -45.69
C SER A 190 -39.75 -12.23 -46.56
N VAL A 191 -39.17 -13.21 -47.26
CA VAL A 191 -38.17 -13.05 -48.32
C VAL A 191 -38.81 -12.50 -49.59
N SER A 192 -38.22 -11.45 -50.16
CA SER A 192 -38.41 -11.06 -51.57
C SER A 192 -37.07 -11.17 -52.30
N PRO A 193 -37.02 -11.73 -53.52
CA PRO A 193 -35.84 -11.71 -54.37
C PRO A 193 -35.90 -10.50 -55.32
N ASP A 194 -34.80 -9.78 -55.48
CA ASP A 194 -34.65 -8.87 -56.62
C ASP A 194 -33.40 -9.25 -57.42
N LEU A 195 -33.60 -9.28 -58.73
CA LEU A 195 -32.75 -9.88 -59.75
C LEU A 195 -32.30 -8.74 -60.68
N ARG A 196 -31.03 -8.80 -61.10
CA ARG A 196 -30.45 -8.16 -62.30
C ARG A 196 -29.92 -6.73 -62.10
N ASN A 197 -28.61 -6.59 -62.25
CA ASN A 197 -28.04 -6.18 -63.54
C ASN A 197 -26.52 -6.45 -63.58
N ALA A 198 -26.08 -7.09 -64.66
CA ALA A 198 -24.70 -7.35 -65.01
C ALA A 198 -24.23 -6.39 -66.13
N MET A 199 -22.92 -6.46 -66.45
CA MET A 199 -22.20 -5.87 -67.61
C MET A 199 -21.80 -4.38 -67.45
N VAL A 200 -20.56 -3.90 -67.63
CA VAL A 200 -19.38 -4.30 -68.47
C VAL A 200 -18.07 -3.67 -67.89
N PRO A 201 -16.88 -4.24 -68.14
CA PRO A 201 -15.57 -3.70 -67.72
C PRO A 201 -14.90 -2.80 -68.79
N SER A 202 -14.00 -1.89 -68.40
CA SER A 202 -13.00 -1.36 -69.34
C SER A 202 -11.74 -0.80 -68.68
N THR A 203 -10.65 -1.46 -69.06
CA THR A 203 -9.22 -1.11 -69.10
C THR A 203 -8.91 0.39 -69.22
N ASN A 204 -7.96 0.88 -68.42
CA ASN A 204 -6.83 1.71 -68.90
C ASN A 204 -5.84 2.07 -67.78
N GLN A 205 -4.61 1.61 -67.96
CA GLN A 205 -3.38 2.13 -67.35
C GLN A 205 -2.44 2.51 -68.51
N PRO A 206 -1.71 3.65 -68.48
CA PRO A 206 -0.26 3.65 -68.17
C PRO A 206 0.24 5.01 -67.60
N PRO A 207 1.55 5.32 -67.48
CA PRO A 207 2.53 4.65 -66.61
C PRO A 207 3.48 5.63 -65.83
N ILE A 208 4.20 5.08 -64.83
CA ILE A 208 5.52 5.46 -64.22
C ILE A 208 5.91 6.93 -63.99
N VAL A 209 6.24 7.27 -62.73
CA VAL A 209 7.51 7.95 -62.37
C VAL A 209 8.05 7.35 -61.08
N GLU A 210 9.22 6.72 -61.19
CA GLU A 210 10.13 6.41 -60.09
C GLU A 210 10.59 7.69 -59.38
N THR A 211 10.70 7.68 -58.06
CA THR A 211 12.02 7.68 -57.40
C THR A 211 11.91 7.43 -55.90
N PRO A 212 12.97 6.83 -55.31
CA PRO A 212 12.97 6.18 -54.01
C PRO A 212 13.42 7.15 -52.91
N GLU A 213 13.31 6.75 -51.65
CA GLU A 213 14.41 6.83 -50.67
C GLU A 213 14.07 6.00 -49.43
N PHE A 214 14.94 5.00 -49.19
CA PHE A 214 15.50 4.58 -47.90
C PHE A 214 14.51 4.11 -46.80
N LEU A 215 14.70 3.05 -46.02
CA LEU A 215 15.77 2.13 -45.63
C LEU A 215 15.16 1.59 -44.30
N SER A 216 14.84 0.33 -44.05
CA SER A 216 15.74 -0.78 -43.84
C SER A 216 14.96 -1.89 -43.11
N ASP A 217 15.41 -3.12 -43.30
CA ASP A 217 15.43 -4.24 -42.34
C ASP A 217 14.09 -4.75 -41.78
N MET A 218 13.51 -5.83 -42.33
CA MET A 218 13.92 -7.24 -42.21
C MET A 218 13.97 -7.78 -40.77
N LEU A 219 13.16 -8.85 -40.59
CA LEU A 219 13.36 -10.00 -39.71
C LEU A 219 13.17 -9.81 -38.20
N SER A 220 12.01 -10.26 -37.69
CA SER A 220 11.96 -11.10 -36.48
C SER A 220 10.55 -11.68 -36.20
N PRO A 221 10.45 -12.77 -35.42
CA PRO A 221 9.77 -13.98 -35.86
C PRO A 221 8.38 -14.19 -35.25
N SER A 222 7.62 -15.02 -35.96
CA SER A 222 6.40 -15.68 -35.52
C SER A 222 6.58 -16.30 -34.12
N SER A 223 5.87 -15.78 -33.12
CA SER A 223 5.78 -16.44 -31.82
C SER A 223 4.99 -17.75 -31.94
N PRO A 224 5.41 -18.84 -31.27
CA PRO A 224 4.66 -20.10 -31.28
C PRO A 224 3.35 -19.99 -30.47
N PRO A 225 2.33 -20.81 -30.79
CA PRO A 225 1.07 -20.83 -30.05
C PRO A 225 1.25 -21.37 -28.63
N ARG A 226 0.60 -20.70 -27.67
CA ARG A 226 0.52 -21.10 -26.25
C ARG A 226 -0.31 -22.40 -26.12
N PRO A 227 0.11 -23.38 -25.30
CA PRO A 227 -0.70 -24.57 -25.04
C PRO A 227 -1.94 -24.24 -24.18
N PRO A 228 -3.04 -25.01 -24.30
CA PRO A 228 -4.25 -24.80 -23.52
C PRO A 228 -4.02 -25.16 -22.04
N LEU A 229 -4.56 -24.33 -21.14
CA LEU A 229 -4.65 -24.63 -19.72
C LEU A 229 -5.56 -25.85 -19.53
N SER A 230 -4.98 -26.96 -19.07
CA SER A 230 -5.73 -28.13 -18.62
C SER A 230 -6.54 -27.76 -17.39
N SER A 231 -7.86 -27.88 -17.52
CA SER A 231 -8.79 -28.00 -16.40
C SER A 231 -8.56 -29.33 -15.66
N ALA A 232 -9.04 -29.39 -14.42
CA ALA A 232 -9.05 -30.51 -13.48
C ALA A 232 -7.78 -30.73 -12.62
N ASN A 233 -7.88 -30.36 -11.34
CA ASN A 233 -8.10 -31.40 -10.33
C ASN A 233 -8.81 -30.86 -9.08
N LYS A 234 -9.83 -31.63 -8.67
CA LYS A 234 -10.59 -31.58 -7.42
C LYS A 234 -9.85 -32.40 -6.36
N GLU A 235 -10.37 -32.40 -5.14
CA GLU A 235 -10.11 -33.26 -3.95
C GLU A 235 -9.67 -32.38 -2.76
N HIS A 236 -10.57 -31.82 -1.96
CA HIS A 236 -11.28 -32.47 -0.84
C HIS A 236 -10.34 -33.29 0.06
N PHE A 237 -9.78 -32.65 1.10
CA PHE A 237 -9.24 -33.35 2.27
C PHE A 237 -9.69 -32.66 3.55
N HIS A 238 -10.70 -33.26 4.19
CA HIS A 238 -11.09 -33.03 5.57
C HIS A 238 -10.29 -33.98 6.48
N HIS A 239 -10.01 -33.49 7.69
CA HIS A 239 -9.60 -34.23 8.89
C HIS A 239 -8.19 -34.85 8.95
N LEU A 240 -7.31 -34.24 9.75
CA LEU A 240 -6.77 -34.93 10.91
C LEU A 240 -6.47 -33.95 12.06
N ILE A 241 -7.13 -34.21 13.18
CA ILE A 241 -6.91 -33.62 14.50
C ILE A 241 -5.69 -34.31 15.12
N LEU A 242 -4.77 -33.56 15.73
CA LEU A 242 -3.93 -34.01 16.85
C LEU A 242 -3.36 -32.77 17.58
N PRO A 243 -3.70 -32.54 18.86
CA PRO A 243 -3.06 -31.54 19.69
C PRO A 243 -1.88 -32.18 20.44
N MET A 244 -0.68 -31.62 20.29
CA MET A 244 0.42 -31.88 21.23
C MET A 244 0.73 -30.60 21.97
N GLY A 245 0.30 -30.55 23.22
CA GLY A 245 0.76 -29.58 24.20
C GLY A 245 2.22 -29.85 24.56
N LEU A 246 2.95 -28.78 24.86
CA LEU A 246 4.13 -28.83 25.70
C LEU A 246 4.13 -27.55 26.54
N GLY A 247 4.07 -27.74 27.86
CA GLY A 247 4.01 -26.65 28.82
C GLY A 247 5.37 -25.96 28.97
N PHE A 248 5.32 -24.64 29.10
CA PHE A 248 6.40 -23.85 29.66
C PHE A 248 5.87 -23.15 30.90
N GLY A 249 5.96 -23.84 32.03
CA GLY A 249 6.04 -23.18 33.33
C GLY A 249 7.48 -22.71 33.52
N LEU A 250 7.69 -21.40 33.62
CA LEU A 250 8.92 -20.86 34.18
C LEU A 250 8.57 -19.99 35.38
N ALA A 251 9.08 -20.44 36.52
CA ALA A 251 8.88 -19.89 37.84
C ALA A 251 9.46 -18.47 37.96
N MET A 252 8.68 -17.58 38.57
CA MET A 252 9.15 -16.35 39.20
C MET A 252 9.99 -16.72 40.42
N ILE A 253 11.27 -16.37 40.41
CA ILE A 253 12.11 -16.32 41.62
C ILE A 253 12.27 -14.85 41.99
N LEU A 254 11.60 -14.47 43.08
CA LEU A 254 11.85 -13.23 43.82
C LEU A 254 13.10 -13.43 44.67
N GLY A 255 14.03 -12.48 44.62
CA GLY A 255 15.22 -12.43 45.47
C GLY A 255 15.49 -10.98 45.87
N PHE A 256 15.50 -10.77 47.18
CA PHE A 256 15.77 -9.54 47.93
C PHE A 256 17.16 -8.96 47.68
#